data_AF-A0A2S5IZA3-F1
#
_entry.id   AF-A0A2S5IZA3-F1
#
_cell.length_a   1.000
_cell.length_b   1.000
_cell.length_c   1.000
_cell.angle_alpha   90.00
_cell.angle_beta   90.00
_cell.angle_gamma   90.00
#
_symmetry.space_group_name_H-M   'P 1'
#
loop_
_entity.id
_entity.type
_entity.pdbx_description
1 polymer ?
#
loop_
_entity_poly.entity_id
_entity_poly.type
_entity_poly.pdbx_seq_one_letter_code
_entity_poly.pdbx_strand_id
1 'polypeptide(L)'
;MVLIDEVEVTEQQATLDGRIGTAIGLESPDTASRQDIIVDTTTGLLLGEQTTALKGYNDIPASTVNSWTAITTEVVDALPST
;
A
#
# COMPACT_ATOMS: atom_id res chain seq x y z
N MET A 1 -13.30 14.82 -7.31
CA MET A 1 -12.32 14.83 -6.20
C MET A 1 -13.10 14.57 -4.93
N VAL A 2 -12.82 13.46 -4.23
CA VAL A 2 -13.41 13.16 -2.93
C VAL A 2 -12.35 13.49 -1.88
N LEU A 3 -12.64 14.43 -1.00
CA LEU A 3 -11.90 14.62 0.25
C LEU A 3 -12.63 13.81 1.31
N ILE A 4 -11.92 12.91 1.97
CA ILE A 4 -12.27 12.47 3.32
C ILE A 4 -11.33 13.30 4.21
N ASP A 5 -11.87 14.06 5.16
CA ASP A 5 -11.16 15.14 5.87
C ASP A 5 -9.86 14.72 6.61
N GLU A 6 -9.63 13.41 6.80
CA GLU A 6 -8.44 12.83 7.43
C GLU A 6 -7.54 12.04 6.46
N VAL A 7 -7.96 11.84 5.20
CA VAL A 7 -7.20 11.08 4.21
C VAL A 7 -6.41 12.04 3.32
N GLU A 8 -5.13 12.17 3.60
CA GLU A 8 -4.21 12.82 2.67
C GLU A 8 -3.83 11.85 1.55
N VAL A 9 -4.59 11.90 0.45
CA VAL A 9 -4.26 11.15 -0.76
C VAL A 9 -2.98 11.75 -1.38
N THR A 10 -1.84 11.17 -1.04
CA THR A 10 -0.58 11.43 -1.74
C THR A 10 -0.36 10.32 -2.78
N GLU A 11 -0.58 10.64 -4.05
CA GLU A 11 -0.27 9.75 -5.16
C GLU A 11 1.25 9.59 -5.27
N GLN A 12 1.75 8.39 -4.95
CA GLN A 12 3.18 8.06 -5.09
C GLN A 12 3.32 6.71 -5.78
N GLN A 13 4.32 6.55 -6.65
CA GLN A 13 4.60 5.23 -7.20
C GLN A 13 5.27 4.35 -6.15
N ALA A 14 4.77 3.12 -6.00
CA ALA A 14 5.33 2.11 -5.12
C ALA A 14 5.58 0.82 -5.89
N THR A 15 6.68 0.14 -5.57
CA THR A 15 6.96 -1.21 -6.07
C THR A 15 6.65 -2.20 -4.95
N LEU A 16 5.66 -3.06 -5.16
CA LEU A 16 5.27 -4.12 -4.23
C LEU A 16 5.29 -5.45 -4.96
N ASP A 17 6.05 -6.41 -4.43
CA ASP A 17 6.20 -7.75 -5.03
C ASP A 17 6.59 -7.70 -6.53
N GLY A 18 7.51 -6.80 -6.88
CA GLY A 18 7.96 -6.58 -8.26
C GLY A 18 6.96 -5.87 -9.19
N ARG A 19 5.77 -5.52 -8.71
CA ARG A 19 4.72 -4.82 -9.46
C ARG A 19 4.71 -3.34 -9.06
N ILE A 20 4.62 -2.46 -10.05
CA ILE A 20 4.56 -1.01 -9.82
C ILE A 20 3.08 -0.59 -9.79
N GLY A 21 2.68 0.13 -8.76
CA GLY A 21 1.36 0.73 -8.64
C GLY A 21 1.40 2.12 -8.03
N THR A 22 0.22 2.71 -7.87
CA THR A 22 -0.01 3.98 -7.19
C THR A 22 -0.38 3.70 -5.75
N ALA A 23 0.44 4.20 -4.82
CA ALA A 23 0.16 4.26 -3.40
C ALA A 23 -0.81 5.40 -3.09
N ILE A 24 -1.81 5.09 -2.27
CA ILE A 24 -2.74 6.03 -1.67
C ILE A 24 -2.57 5.89 -0.16
N GLY A 25 -2.02 6.94 0.46
CA GLY A 25 -1.59 6.91 1.85
C GLY A 25 -2.61 7.49 2.83
N LEU A 26 -2.52 7.02 4.07
CA LEU A 26 -3.10 7.63 5.25
C LEU A 26 -2.03 7.70 6.34
N GLU A 27 -1.69 8.90 6.79
CA GLU A 27 -0.80 9.08 7.93
C GLU A 27 -1.57 8.86 9.23
N SER A 28 -0.95 8.11 10.15
CA SER A 28 -1.43 7.93 11.52
C SER A 28 -0.56 8.77 12.46
N PRO A 29 -1.10 9.91 12.98
CA PRO A 29 -0.34 10.81 13.85
C PRO A 29 0.12 10.12 15.15
N ASP A 30 -0.70 9.22 15.68
CA ASP A 30 -0.45 8.53 16.95
C ASP A 30 0.72 7.56 16.88
N THR A 31 0.94 6.95 15.72
CA THR A 31 1.98 5.94 15.53
C THR A 31 3.19 6.45 14.74
N ALA A 32 3.14 7.70 14.25
CA ALA A 32 4.12 8.25 13.31
C ALA A 32 4.41 7.29 12.15
N SER A 33 3.35 6.72 11.59
CA SER A 33 3.40 5.78 10.47
C SER A 33 2.45 6.23 9.37
N ARG A 34 2.68 5.71 8.17
CA ARG A 34 1.79 5.89 7.02
C ARG A 34 1.42 4.52 6.50
N GLN A 35 0.11 4.26 6.37
CA GLN A 35 -0.40 3.07 5.71
C GLN A 35 -0.78 3.43 4.27
N ASP A 36 -0.32 2.63 3.32
CA ASP A 36 -0.65 2.78 1.90
C ASP A 36 -1.47 1.59 1.42
N ILE A 37 -2.52 1.86 0.64
CA ILE A 37 -3.05 0.89 -0.33
C ILE A 37 -2.33 1.11 -1.66
N ILE A 38 -1.94 0.04 -2.34
CA ILE A 38 -1.25 0.13 -3.63
C ILE A 38 -2.14 -0.47 -4.70
N VAL A 39 -2.48 0.34 -5.70
CA VAL A 39 -3.38 -0.05 -6.79
C VAL A 39 -2.69 0.06 -8.14
N ASP A 40 -2.97 -0.87 -9.05
CA ASP A 40 -2.70 -0.67 -10.47
C ASP A 40 -3.82 0.18 -11.05
N THR A 41 -3.52 1.44 -11.37
CA THR A 41 -4.51 2.39 -11.89
C THR A 41 -4.97 2.07 -13.31
N THR A 42 -4.27 1.19 -14.02
CA THR A 42 -4.65 0.74 -15.38
C THR A 42 -5.76 -0.31 -15.31
N THR A 43 -5.63 -1.26 -14.38
CA THR A 43 -6.55 -2.40 -14.24
C THR A 43 -7.57 -2.21 -13.11
N GLY A 44 -7.32 -1.29 -12.19
CA GLY A 44 -8.08 -1.11 -10.96
C GLY A 44 -7.80 -2.19 -9.90
N LEU A 45 -6.83 -3.07 -10.12
CA LEU A 45 -6.51 -4.16 -9.19
C LEU A 45 -5.76 -3.64 -7.98
N LEU A 46 -6.14 -4.14 -6.80
CA LEU A 46 -5.37 -3.99 -5.58
C LEU A 46 -4.10 -4.85 -5.69
N LEU A 47 -2.93 -4.21 -5.59
CA LEU A 47 -1.63 -4.89 -5.54
C LEU A 47 -1.28 -5.33 -4.12
N GLY A 48 -1.77 -4.58 -3.13
CA GLY A 48 -1.59 -4.89 -1.72
C GLY A 48 -1.52 -3.64 -0.86
N GLU A 49 -0.88 -3.78 0.30
CA GLU A 49 -0.74 -2.73 1.30
C GLU A 49 0.68 -2.69 1.84
N GLN A 50 1.11 -1.53 2.34
CA GLN A 50 2.37 -1.39 3.08
C GLN A 50 2.23 -0.36 4.20
N THR A 51 3.07 -0.49 5.22
CA THR A 51 3.26 0.55 6.24
C THR A 51 4.67 1.09 6.17
N THR A 52 4.79 2.41 6.21
CA THR A 52 6.06 3.13 6.25
C THR A 52 6.20 3.88 7.57
N ALA A 53 7.35 3.74 8.22
CA ALA A 53 7.69 4.54 9.40
C ALA A 53 7.97 5.99 8.99
N LEU A 54 7.23 6.98 9.51
CA LEU A 54 7.50 8.40 9.24
C LEU A 54 8.60 8.97 10.13
N LYS A 55 8.82 8.35 11.29
CA LYS A 55 9.91 8.65 12.24
C LYS A 55 10.65 7.36 12.61
N GLY A 56 11.90 7.49 13.03
CA GLY A 56 12.67 6.33 13.49
C GLY A 56 12.23 5.84 14.87
N TYR A 57 12.20 4.52 15.08
CA TYR A 57 11.87 3.88 16.35
C TYR A 57 12.37 2.42 16.36
N ASN A 58 12.69 1.84 17.53
CA ASN A 58 13.09 0.42 17.68
C ASN A 58 14.07 -0.08 16.58
N ASP A 59 15.15 0.67 16.33
CA ASP A 59 16.16 0.41 15.28
C ASP A 59 15.64 0.45 13.82
N ILE A 60 14.38 0.83 13.60
CA ILE A 60 13.79 1.11 12.29
C ILE A 60 14.04 2.58 11.95
N PRO A 61 14.80 2.90 10.89
CA PRO A 61 14.97 4.28 10.43
C PRO A 61 13.66 4.88 9.91
N ALA A 62 13.57 6.21 9.92
CA ALA A 62 12.50 6.90 9.19
C ALA A 62 12.53 6.53 7.69
N SER A 63 11.36 6.58 7.05
CA SER A 63 11.13 6.19 5.66
C SER A 63 11.34 4.70 5.34
N THR A 64 11.36 3.83 6.36
CA THR A 64 11.45 2.38 6.18
C THR A 64 10.06 1.77 6.03
N VAL A 65 9.85 0.96 4.99
CA VAL A 65 8.69 0.05 4.90
C VAL A 65 8.92 -1.10 5.87
N ASN A 66 8.06 -1.21 6.89
CA ASN A 66 8.24 -2.14 8.01
C ASN A 66 7.22 -3.28 8.03
N SER A 67 6.15 -3.18 7.25
CA SER A 67 5.18 -4.25 7.02
C SER A 67 4.54 -4.11 5.65
N TRP A 68 4.13 -5.22 5.05
CA TRP A 68 3.44 -5.24 3.77
C TRP A 68 2.64 -6.53 3.57
N THR A 69 1.64 -6.47 2.70
CA THR A 69 0.87 -7.61 2.20
C THR A 69 0.79 -7.48 0.68
N ALA A 70 1.12 -8.54 -0.06
CA ALA A 70 0.93 -8.57 -1.52
C ALA A 70 -0.26 -9.44 -1.90
N ILE A 71 -0.99 -9.01 -2.92
CA ILE A 71 -2.21 -9.68 -3.42
C ILE A 71 -2.04 -9.99 -4.90
N THR A 72 -2.21 -11.26 -5.23
CA THR A 72 -2.31 -11.74 -6.62
C THR A 72 -3.77 -12.08 -6.92
N THR A 73 -4.26 -11.56 -8.03
CA THR A 73 -5.61 -11.84 -8.53
C THR A 73 -5.47 -12.41 -9.93
N GLU A 74 -6.07 -13.59 -10.14
CA GLU A 74 -6.09 -14.26 -11.43
C GLU A 74 -7.53 -14.59 -11.80
N VAL A 75 -7.87 -14.32 -13.06
CA VAL A 75 -9.11 -14.82 -13.65
C VAL A 75 -8.83 -16.25 -14.12
N VAL A 76 -9.60 -17.21 -13.61
CA VAL A 76 -9.48 -18.63 -13.95
C VAL A 76 -10.75 -19.14 -14.60
N ASP A 77 -10.62 -19.99 -15.61
CA ASP A 77 -11.75 -20.58 -16.34
C ASP A 77 -12.34 -21.81 -15.64
N ALA A 78 -11.66 -22.33 -14.61
CA ALA A 78 -12.13 -23.43 -13.78
C ALA A 78 -11.58 -23.30 -12.35
N LEU A 79 -12.31 -23.84 -11.38
CA LEU A 79 -11.82 -23.95 -10.01
C LEU A 79 -10.62 -24.91 -9.96
N PRO A 80 -9.59 -24.63 -9.13
CA PRO A 80 -8.48 -25.55 -8.92
C PRO A 80 -9.00 -26.92 -8.45
N SER A 81 -8.53 -28.02 -9.06
CA SER A 81 -8.78 -29.35 -8.54
C SER A 81 -7.98 -29.54 -7.24
N THR A 82 -8.67 -29.87 -6.15
CA THR A 82 -8.06 -30.21 -4.85
C THR A 82 -7.23 -31.48 -4.92
#